data_AF-A0A5A7SWA0-F1
#
_entry.id   AF-A0A5A7SWA0-F1
#
_cell.length_a   1.000
_cell.length_b   1.000
_cell.length_c   1.000
_cell.angle_alpha   90.00
_cell.angle_beta   90.00
_cell.angle_gamma   90.00
#
_symmetry.space_group_name_H-M   'P 1'
#
loop_
_entity.id
_entity.type
_entity.pdbx_description
1 polymer ?
#
loop_
_entity_poly.entity_id
_entity_poly.type
_entity_poly.pdbx_seq_one_letter_code
_entity_poly.pdbx_strand_id
1 'polypeptide(L)'
;MDGYRKIGQIISELAKKYSSGSLLIVQEGGYHVTYSAYCLHATLEGILNLSPPLISDPLDSYPEDEAFSVKVIDFIKKYEDENVPFLKV
;
A
#
# COMPACT_ATOMS: atom_id res chain seq x y z
N MET A 1 -1.40 -5.14 7.57
CA MET A 1 -0.71 -3.83 7.54
C MET A 1 0.43 -3.76 6.52
N ASP A 2 1.04 -4.88 6.13
CA ASP A 2 2.25 -4.90 5.29
C ASP A 2 2.06 -4.28 3.91
N GLY A 3 0.89 -4.44 3.28
CA GLY A 3 0.58 -3.78 2.01
C GLY A 3 0.70 -2.25 2.10
N TYR A 4 0.11 -1.64 3.14
CA TYR A 4 0.19 -0.20 3.38
C TYR A 4 1.62 0.27 3.65
N ARG A 5 2.41 -0.52 4.38
CA ARG A 5 3.84 -0.24 4.60
C ARG A 5 4.63 -0.30 3.30
N LYS A 6 4.40 -1.32 2.46
CA LYS A 6 5.08 -1.46 1.17
C LYS A 6 4.74 -0.31 0.22
N ILE A 7 3.47 0.13 0.19
CA ILE A 7 3.05 1.33 -0.55
C ILE A 7 3.84 2.56 -0.08
N GLY A 8 3.95 2.76 1.24
CA GLY A 8 4.74 3.86 1.80
C GLY A 8 6.21 3.85 1.37
N GLN A 9 6.84 2.67 1.32
CA GLN A 9 8.22 2.51 0.84
C GLN A 9 8.35 2.90 -0.64
N ILE A 10 7.44 2.41 -1.49
CA ILE A 10 7.41 2.74 -2.93
C ILE A 10 7.26 4.26 -3.11
N ILE A 11 6.35 4.90 -2.36
CA ILE A 11 6.16 6.36 -2.41
C ILE A 11 7.44 7.10 -1.98
N SER A 12 8.12 6.66 -0.92
CA SER A 12 9.38 7.24 -0.46
C SER A 12 10.47 7.19 -1.54
N GLU A 13 10.61 6.03 -2.21
CA GLU A 13 11.56 5.85 -3.31
C GLU A 13 11.25 6.76 -4.50
N LEU A 14 9.97 6.85 -4.89
CA LEU A 14 9.52 7.71 -5.98
C LEU A 14 9.73 9.19 -5.65
N ALA A 15 9.41 9.63 -4.42
CA ALA A 15 9.61 11.01 -3.99
C ALA A 15 11.10 11.38 -3.98
N LYS A 16 11.96 10.50 -3.45
CA LYS A 16 13.42 10.71 -3.50
C LYS A 16 13.92 10.84 -4.94
N LYS A 17 13.40 10.02 -5.85
CA LYS A 17 13.82 10.00 -7.26
C LYS A 17 13.33 11.21 -8.07
N TYR A 18 12.09 11.66 -7.85
CA TYR A 18 11.43 12.61 -8.75
C TYR A 18 11.06 13.96 -8.12
N SER A 19 11.10 14.10 -6.79
CA SER A 19 10.69 15.34 -6.09
C SER A 19 11.65 15.79 -4.98
N SER A 20 12.91 15.33 -5.02
CA SER A 20 13.92 15.62 -3.98
C SER A 20 13.45 15.23 -2.58
N GLY A 21 12.64 14.18 -2.47
CA GLY A 21 12.05 13.70 -1.23
C GLY A 21 10.82 14.48 -0.76
N SER A 22 10.34 15.47 -1.51
CA SER A 22 9.14 16.23 -1.16
C SER A 22 7.89 15.38 -1.36
N LEU A 23 7.09 15.25 -0.31
CA LEU A 23 5.87 14.45 -0.31
C LEU A 23 4.76 15.18 0.46
N LEU A 24 3.57 15.26 -0.14
CA LEU A 24 2.34 15.72 0.49
C LEU A 24 1.33 14.56 0.45
N ILE A 25 0.69 14.28 1.57
CA ILE A 25 -0.32 13.22 1.69
C ILE A 25 -1.59 13.88 2.19
N VAL A 26 -2.70 13.58 1.51
CA VAL A 26 -4.04 14.06 1.89
C VAL A 26 -4.86 12.84 2.30
N GLN A 27 -5.44 12.90 3.49
CA GLN A 27 -6.32 11.83 3.98
C GLN A 27 -7.66 11.92 3.26
N GLU A 28 -8.06 10.80 2.65
CA GLU A 28 -9.34 10.65 1.96
C GLU A 28 -10.31 9.84 2.85
N GLY A 29 -10.73 8.66 2.39
CA GLY A 29 -11.62 7.76 3.13
C GLY A 29 -10.94 6.99 4.26
N GLY A 30 -11.71 6.08 4.88
CA GLY A 30 -11.24 5.27 6.00
C GLY A 30 -12.40 4.90 6.93
N TYR A 31 -13.22 3.94 6.51
CA TYR A 31 -14.52 3.67 7.15
C TYR A 31 -14.43 2.64 8.29
N HIS A 32 -13.38 1.83 8.32
CA HIS A 32 -13.09 0.97 9.45
C HIS A 32 -12.33 1.77 10.51
N VAL A 33 -13.06 2.53 11.34
CA VAL A 33 -12.53 3.55 12.27
C VAL A 33 -11.26 3.14 13.01
N THR A 34 -11.22 1.93 13.55
CA THR A 34 -10.05 1.44 14.30
C THR A 34 -8.91 0.98 13.41
N TYR A 35 -9.21 0.41 12.24
CA TYR A 35 -8.18 -0.20 11.38
C TYR A 35 -7.51 0.83 10.46
N SER A 36 -8.24 1.87 10.04
CA SER A 36 -7.69 2.96 9.24
C SER A 36 -6.52 3.66 9.93
N ALA A 37 -6.53 3.77 11.26
CA ALA A 37 -5.41 4.30 12.03
C ALA A 37 -4.14 3.43 11.87
N TYR A 38 -4.28 2.10 11.93
CA TYR A 38 -3.18 1.17 11.70
C TYR A 38 -2.69 1.20 10.25
N CYS A 39 -3.58 1.31 9.27
CA CYS A 39 -3.23 1.48 7.87
C CYS A 39 -2.37 2.72 7.64
N LEU A 40 -2.82 3.89 8.14
CA LEU A 40 -2.07 5.14 8.05
C LEU A 40 -0.72 5.04 8.75
N HIS A 41 -0.68 4.47 9.97
CA HIS A 41 0.56 4.26 10.71
C HIS A 41 1.56 3.43 9.89
N ALA A 42 1.13 2.30 9.35
CA ALA A 42 1.97 1.44 8.51
C ALA A 42 2.49 2.17 7.26
N THR A 43 1.65 2.97 6.59
CA THR A 43 2.06 3.80 5.46
C THR A 43 3.16 4.79 5.84
N LEU A 44 3.03 5.47 6.98
CA LEU A 44 4.05 6.41 7.47
C LEU A 44 5.35 5.70 7.86
N GLU A 45 5.28 4.53 8.51
CA GLU A 45 6.47 3.69 8.76
C GLU A 45 7.21 3.36 7.46
N GLY A 46 6.45 3.02 6.40
CA GLY A 46 7.00 2.73 5.08
C GLY A 46 7.67 3.95 4.45
N ILE A 47 7.04 5.13 4.54
CA ILE A 47 7.58 6.39 4.01
C ILE A 47 8.91 6.75 4.69
N LEU A 48 8.94 6.62 6.01
CA LEU A 48 10.12 6.88 6.84
C LEU A 48 11.16 5.74 6.76
N ASN A 49 10.84 4.65 6.07
CA ASN A 49 11.67 3.47 5.90
C ASN A 49 12.15 2.87 7.25
N LEU A 50 11.24 2.80 8.22
CA LEU A 50 11.52 2.25 9.55
C LEU A 50 11.56 0.72 9.51
N SER A 51 12.55 0.14 10.17
CA SER A 51 12.68 -1.31 10.35
C SER A 51 13.35 -1.62 11.70
N PRO A 52 12.80 -2.52 12.53
CA PRO A 52 11.57 -3.31 12.31
C PRO A 52 10.29 -2.45 12.43
N PRO A 53 9.11 -2.99 12.07
CA PRO A 53 7.81 -2.38 12.39
C PRO A 53 7.72 -1.98 13.87
N LEU A 54 7.15 -0.81 14.16
CA LEU A 54 6.97 -0.35 15.54
C LEU A 54 5.74 -0.98 16.19
N ILE A 55 4.73 -1.33 15.39
CA ILE A 55 3.48 -1.94 15.84
C ILE A 55 3.19 -3.19 14.99
N SER A 56 2.87 -4.29 15.66
CA SER A 56 2.35 -5.52 15.03
C SER A 56 0.90 -5.33 14.58
N ASP A 57 0.49 -5.99 13.50
CA ASP A 57 -0.90 -5.92 13.06
C ASP A 57 -1.83 -6.68 14.03
N PRO A 58 -2.76 -6.00 14.71
CA PRO A 58 -3.66 -6.66 15.67
C PRO A 58 -4.70 -7.56 14.99
N LEU A 59 -4.87 -7.46 13.67
CA LEU A 59 -5.82 -8.26 12.90
C LEU A 59 -5.14 -9.31 12.01
N ASP A 60 -3.82 -9.51 12.12
CA ASP A 60 -3.04 -10.46 11.30
C ASP A 60 -3.51 -11.92 11.41
N SER A 61 -4.24 -12.24 12.48
CA SER A 61 -4.77 -13.57 12.74
C SER A 61 -6.22 -13.75 12.29
N TYR A 62 -6.82 -12.78 11.60
CA TYR A 62 -8.17 -12.92 11.07
C TYR A 62 -8.14 -13.84 9.84
N PRO A 63 -8.93 -14.93 9.81
CA PRO A 63 -8.91 -15.85 8.68
C PRO A 63 -9.54 -15.17 7.45
N GLU A 64 -8.71 -14.78 6.50
CA GLU A 64 -9.15 -14.25 5.20
C GLU A 64 -9.12 -15.35 4.13
N ASP A 65 -10.18 -15.44 3.32
CA ASP A 65 -10.17 -16.23 2.10
C ASP A 65 -9.54 -15.40 0.97
N GLU A 66 -8.25 -15.60 0.75
CA GLU A 66 -7.50 -14.87 -0.26
C GLU A 66 -7.82 -15.30 -1.70
N ALA A 67 -8.51 -16.44 -1.91
CA ALA A 67 -8.70 -17.00 -3.25
C ALA A 67 -9.49 -16.07 -4.17
N PHE A 68 -10.44 -15.32 -3.61
CA PHE A 68 -11.17 -14.29 -4.36
C PHE A 68 -10.25 -13.12 -4.73
N SER A 69 -9.51 -12.58 -3.76
CA SER A 69 -8.59 -11.46 -3.96
C SER A 69 -7.52 -11.78 -5.00
N VAL A 70 -6.94 -12.99 -4.98
CA VAL A 70 -5.95 -13.44 -5.98
C VAL A 70 -6.55 -13.47 -7.38
N LYS A 71 -7.76 -14.01 -7.56
CA LYS A 71 -8.45 -14.00 -8.87
C LYS A 71 -8.68 -12.58 -9.39
N VAL A 72 -9.02 -11.64 -8.50
CA VAL A 72 -9.21 -10.23 -8.87
C VAL A 72 -7.87 -9.59 -9.28
N ILE A 73 -6.78 -9.88 -8.56
CA ILE A 73 -5.43 -9.40 -8.93
C ILE A 73 -5.03 -9.89 -10.32
N ASP A 74 -5.26 -11.17 -10.62
CA ASP A 74 -4.93 -11.74 -11.93
C ASP A 74 -5.76 -11.09 -13.05
N PHE A 75 -7.04 -10.82 -12.78
CA PHE A 75 -7.88 -10.08 -13.71
C PHE A 75 -7.38 -8.66 -13.95
N ILE A 76 -7.01 -7.92 -12.89
CA ILE A 76 -6.49 -6.55 -13.00
C ILE A 76 -5.22 -6.53 -13.84
N LYS A 77 -4.25 -7.42 -13.57
CA LYS A 77 -3.01 -7.52 -14.36
C LYS A 77 -3.29 -7.76 -15.83
N LYS A 78 -4.15 -8.74 -16.14
CA LYS A 78 -4.55 -9.02 -17.52
C LYS A 78 -5.19 -7.80 -18.18
N TYR A 79 -6.09 -7.12 -17.47
CA TYR A 79 -6.74 -5.92 -18.00
C TYR A 79 -5.74 -4.81 -18.28
N GLU A 80 -4.79 -4.56 -17.38
CA GLU A 80 -3.73 -3.57 -17.54
C GLU A 80 -2.86 -3.87 -18.77
N ASP A 81 -2.43 -5.13 -18.93
CA ASP A 81 -1.64 -5.60 -20.08
C ASP A 81 -2.40 -5.43 -21.41
N GLU A 82 -3.70 -5.69 -21.43
CA GLU A 82 -4.50 -5.61 -22.66
C GLU A 82 -4.87 -4.17 -23.01
N ASN A 83 -5.23 -3.34 -22.01
CA ASN A 83 -5.97 -2.10 -22.21
C ASN A 83 -5.23 -0.81 -21.82
N VAL A 84 -4.08 -0.88 -21.15
CA VAL A 84 -3.35 0.33 -20.69
C VAL A 84 -2.05 0.51 -21.48
N PRO A 85 -2.10 1.18 -22.65
CA PRO A 85 -0.99 1.16 -23.62
C PRO A 85 0.28 1.85 -23.15
N PHE A 86 0.20 2.78 -22.20
CA PHE A 86 1.37 3.50 -21.67
C PHE A 86 2.11 2.75 -20.55
N LEU A 87 1.57 1.63 -20.04
CA LEU A 87 2.25 0.75 -19.08
C LEU A 87 3.07 -0.34 -19.77
N LYS A 88 2.95 -0.49 -21.10
CA LYS A 88 3.75 -1.38 -21.94
C LYS A 88 5.13 -0.75 -22.21
N VAL A 89 5.97 -0.67 -21.17
CA VAL A 89 7.37 -0.21 -21.29
C VAL A 89 8.29 -1.39 -21.53
#